data_AF-A0A0K1NMN2-F1
#
_entry.id   AF-A0A0K1NMN2-F1
#
_cell.length_a   1.000
_cell.length_b   1.000
_cell.length_c   1.000
_cell.angle_alpha   90.00
_cell.angle_beta   90.00
_cell.angle_gamma   90.00
#
_symmetry.space_group_name_H-M   'P 1'
#
loop_
_entity.id
_entity.type
_entity.pdbx_description
1 polymer ?
#
loop_
_entity_poly.entity_id
_entity_poly.type
_entity_poly.pdbx_seq_one_letter_code
_entity_poly.pdbx_strand_id
1 'polypeptide(L)'
;MIHQDFYKKYIDIRSEEVNALNEAIRNTDDKEVHWQSDFPYVTAQLSNCDGHLDAKVMAVKHPVSEHSGILIMPDEDHQYYEVGYNDILFGDIDGILDALP
;
A
#
# COMPACT_ATOMS: atom_id res chain seq x y z
N MET A 1 -13.40 -2.08 28.59
CA MET A 1 -12.56 -0.92 28.20
C MET A 1 -11.34 -1.34 27.36
N ILE A 2 -11.40 -2.48 26.65
CA ILE A 2 -10.23 -3.11 26.00
C ILE A 2 -10.17 -2.76 24.50
N HIS A 3 -11.32 -2.44 23.89
CA HIS A 3 -11.43 -2.12 22.46
C HIS A 3 -10.70 -0.84 22.03
N GLN A 4 -10.61 0.17 22.92
CA GLN A 4 -9.89 1.41 22.60
C GLN A 4 -8.37 1.19 22.49
N ASP A 5 -7.81 0.27 23.27
CA ASP A 5 -6.36 -0.01 23.23
C ASP A 5 -5.97 -0.77 21.96
N PHE A 6 -6.82 -1.68 21.48
CA PHE A 6 -6.57 -2.38 20.22
C PHE A 6 -6.65 -1.44 19.00
N TYR A 7 -7.65 -0.54 18.98
CA TYR A 7 -7.78 0.43 17.89
C TYR A 7 -6.59 1.39 17.84
N LYS A 8 -6.11 1.88 18.98
CA LYS A 8 -4.91 2.73 19.03
C LYS A 8 -3.68 1.99 18.54
N LYS A 9 -3.43 0.78 19.05
CA LYS A 9 -2.32 -0.07 18.59
C LYS A 9 -2.36 -0.31 17.09
N TYR A 10 -3.55 -0.53 16.53
CA TYR A 10 -3.72 -0.71 15.10
C TYR A 10 -3.30 0.54 14.30
N ILE A 11 -3.76 1.72 14.71
CA ILE A 11 -3.38 2.99 14.05
C ILE A 11 -1.89 3.26 14.18
N ASP A 12 -1.30 2.97 15.34
CA ASP A 12 0.13 3.17 15.61
C ASP A 12 0.98 2.29 14.67
N ILE A 13 0.67 1.00 14.58
CA ILE A 13 1.40 0.06 13.68
C ILE A 13 1.27 0.50 12.23
N ARG A 14 0.05 0.83 11.78
CA ARG A 14 -0.18 1.26 10.40
C ARG A 14 0.58 2.56 10.06
N SER A 15 0.67 3.47 11.02
CA SER A 15 1.48 4.68 10.85
C SER A 15 2.97 4.38 10.79
N GLU A 16 3.49 3.42 11.56
CA GLU A 16 4.88 2.99 11.52
C GLU A 16 5.23 2.36 10.17
N GLU A 17 4.38 1.46 9.66
CA GLU A 17 4.52 0.82 8.34
C GLU A 17 4.61 1.85 7.20
N VAL A 18 3.69 2.82 7.18
CA VAL A 18 3.65 3.88 6.14
C VAL A 18 4.86 4.81 6.26
N ASN A 19 5.31 5.09 7.48
CA ASN A 19 6.52 5.89 7.70
C ASN A 19 7.75 5.15 7.18
N ALA A 20 7.89 3.87 7.50
CA ALA A 20 8.99 3.03 7.00
C ALA A 20 9.00 2.97 5.47
N LEU A 21 7.83 2.80 4.85
CA LEU A 21 7.68 2.77 3.39
C LEU A 21 8.10 4.11 2.77
N ASN A 22 7.64 5.21 3.35
CA ASN A 22 8.02 6.55 2.90
C ASN A 22 9.52 6.83 3.06
N GLU A 23 10.14 6.40 4.15
CA GLU A 23 11.58 6.55 4.36
C GLU A 23 12.40 5.72 3.36
N ALA A 24 12.00 4.47 3.15
CA ALA A 24 12.70 3.57 2.22
C ALA A 24 12.65 4.12 0.79
N ILE A 25 11.48 4.54 0.31
CA ILE A 25 11.32 5.07 -1.06
C ILE A 25 11.99 6.45 -1.19
N ARG A 26 11.95 7.29 -0.16
CA ARG A 26 12.61 8.61 -0.18
C ARG A 26 14.11 8.52 -0.45
N ASN A 27 14.75 7.41 -0.08
CA ASN A 27 16.17 7.17 -0.29
C ASN A 27 16.52 6.59 -1.67
N THR A 28 15.51 6.26 -2.49
CA THR A 28 15.72 5.86 -3.89
C THR A 28 15.94 7.08 -4.78
N ASP A 29 16.72 6.92 -5.86
CA ASP A 29 17.11 8.02 -6.75
C ASP A 29 15.91 8.77 -7.34
N ASP A 30 14.89 8.03 -7.78
CA ASP A 30 13.69 8.57 -8.43
C ASP A 30 12.54 8.86 -7.44
N LYS A 31 12.70 8.52 -6.15
CA LYS A 31 11.64 8.56 -5.13
C LYS A 31 10.39 7.77 -5.54
N GLU A 32 10.58 6.78 -6.39
CA GLU A 32 9.56 5.93 -6.98
C GLU A 32 10.19 4.58 -7.27
N VAL A 33 9.49 3.50 -6.92
CA VAL A 33 9.92 2.12 -7.15
C VAL A 33 8.88 1.47 -8.06
N HIS A 34 9.34 0.78 -9.09
CA HIS A 34 8.50 0.10 -10.06
C HIS A 34 8.75 -1.41 -10.06
N TRP A 35 7.69 -2.20 -10.16
CA TRP A 35 7.77 -3.65 -10.27
C TRP A 35 7.27 -4.11 -11.65
N GLN A 36 8.05 -4.96 -12.32
CA GLN A 36 7.75 -5.45 -13.67
C GLN A 36 7.09 -6.84 -13.66
N SER A 37 7.61 -7.80 -12.88
CA SER A 37 6.98 -9.10 -12.65
C SER A 37 7.47 -9.72 -11.34
N ASP A 38 6.56 -10.41 -10.64
CA ASP A 38 6.72 -11.15 -9.38
C ASP A 38 6.78 -10.30 -8.09
N PHE A 39 5.62 -9.85 -7.60
CA PHE A 39 5.41 -9.15 -6.31
C PHE A 39 5.77 -7.65 -6.32
N PRO A 40 5.13 -6.81 -5.48
CA PRO A 40 4.13 -7.13 -4.43
C PRO A 40 2.68 -7.22 -4.92
N TYR A 41 1.84 -7.92 -4.15
CA TYR A 41 0.38 -7.97 -4.30
C TYR A 41 -0.26 -7.42 -3.03
N VAL A 42 -1.39 -6.75 -3.20
CA VAL A 42 -2.17 -6.19 -2.09
C VAL A 42 -3.66 -6.43 -2.34
N THR A 43 -4.42 -6.49 -1.26
CA THR A 43 -5.87 -6.48 -1.31
C THR A 43 -6.35 -5.05 -1.10
N ALA A 44 -6.90 -4.43 -2.15
CA ALA A 44 -7.34 -3.04 -2.16
C ALA A 44 -8.87 -2.91 -2.18
N GLN A 45 -9.40 -1.81 -1.66
CA GLN A 45 -10.79 -1.40 -1.77
C GLN A 45 -10.87 -0.16 -2.65
N LEU A 46 -11.38 -0.33 -3.87
CA LEU A 46 -11.60 0.79 -4.78
C LEU A 46 -13.00 1.38 -4.60
N SER A 47 -13.14 2.68 -4.82
CA SER A 47 -14.42 3.40 -4.70
C SER A 47 -15.49 2.93 -5.70
N ASN A 48 -15.06 2.31 -6.79
CA ASN A 48 -15.92 1.81 -7.87
C ASN A 48 -16.22 0.30 -7.77
N CYS A 49 -15.70 -0.39 -6.75
CA CYS A 49 -15.91 -1.83 -6.56
C CYS A 49 -16.61 -2.12 -5.22
N ASP A 50 -17.65 -2.95 -5.27
CA ASP A 50 -18.33 -3.44 -4.07
C ASP A 50 -17.50 -4.57 -3.44
N GLY A 51 -16.43 -4.20 -2.73
CA GLY A 51 -15.63 -5.14 -1.96
C GLY A 51 -14.13 -4.88 -2.03
N HIS A 52 -13.39 -5.90 -1.61
CA HIS A 52 -11.94 -5.94 -1.74
C HIS A 52 -11.57 -6.72 -3.00
N LEU A 53 -10.51 -6.28 -3.68
CA LEU A 53 -9.94 -6.93 -4.84
C LEU A 53 -8.45 -7.14 -4.64
N ASP A 54 -7.93 -8.22 -5.20
CA ASP A 54 -6.50 -8.46 -5.22
C ASP A 54 -5.89 -7.74 -6.43
N ALA A 55 -4.82 -7.01 -6.18
CA ALA A 55 -4.16 -6.20 -7.17
C ALA A 55 -2.65 -6.29 -7.06
N LYS A 56 -1.99 -6.34 -8.20
CA LYS A 56 -0.55 -6.25 -8.28
C LYS A 56 -0.12 -4.81 -8.05
N VAL A 57 0.89 -4.59 -7.21
CA VAL A 57 1.53 -3.29 -7.06
C VAL A 57 2.49 -3.10 -8.23
N MET A 58 2.27 -2.02 -8.97
CA MET A 58 3.03 -1.68 -10.17
C MET A 58 4.09 -0.63 -9.85
N ALA A 59 3.76 0.30 -8.97
CA ALA A 59 4.71 1.29 -8.48
C ALA A 59 4.31 1.82 -7.11
N VAL A 60 5.28 2.31 -6.36
CA VAL A 60 5.03 3.13 -5.16
C VAL A 60 5.89 4.37 -5.24
N LYS A 61 5.27 5.51 -4.97
CA LYS A 61 5.85 6.84 -5.11
C LYS A 61 5.82 7.58 -3.79
N HIS A 62 6.95 8.20 -3.45
CA HIS A 62 7.00 9.08 -2.29
C HIS A 62 6.42 10.48 -2.63
N PRO A 63 5.57 11.05 -1.76
CA PRO A 63 5.05 10.48 -0.53
C PRO A 63 3.84 9.57 -0.75
N VAL A 64 3.83 8.43 -0.06
CA VAL A 64 2.61 7.62 0.15
C VAL A 64 1.76 8.32 1.20
N SER A 65 0.54 8.65 0.82
CA SER A 65 -0.44 9.32 1.67
C SER A 65 -1.61 8.39 1.98
N GLU A 66 -2.54 8.88 2.80
CA GLU A 66 -3.79 8.18 3.11
C GLU A 66 -4.54 7.74 1.86
N HIS A 67 -4.44 8.48 0.76
CA HIS A 67 -5.29 8.33 -0.43
C HIS A 67 -4.51 8.28 -1.75
N SER A 68 -3.18 8.25 -1.72
CA SER A 68 -2.36 8.26 -2.95
C SER A 68 -0.97 7.67 -2.75
N GLY A 69 -0.26 7.45 -3.86
CA GLY A 69 1.15 7.05 -3.87
C GLY A 69 1.40 5.56 -4.10
N ILE A 70 0.37 4.71 -4.18
CA ILE A 70 0.51 3.30 -4.55
C ILE A 70 -0.24 3.09 -5.87
N LEU A 71 0.48 2.71 -6.92
CA LEU A 71 -0.10 2.34 -8.19
C LEU A 71 -0.34 0.83 -8.22
N ILE A 72 -1.60 0.43 -8.37
CA ILE A 72 -2.01 -0.97 -8.43
C ILE A 72 -2.67 -1.30 -9.77
N MET A 73 -2.67 -2.59 -10.09
CA MET A 73 -3.35 -3.16 -11.24
C MET A 73 -4.14 -4.39 -10.77
N PRO A 74 -5.47 -4.28 -10.61
CA PRO A 74 -6.35 -5.40 -10.29
C PRO A 74 -6.28 -6.49 -11.35
N ASP A 75 -6.37 -7.75 -10.93
CA ASP A 75 -6.39 -8.89 -11.85
C ASP A 75 -7.69 -8.96 -12.67
N GLU A 76 -8.78 -8.33 -12.21
CA GLU A 76 -10.09 -8.40 -12.86
C GLU A 76 -10.15 -7.61 -14.18
N ASP A 77 -9.73 -6.34 -14.16
CA ASP A 77 -9.87 -5.43 -15.29
C ASP A 77 -8.54 -4.97 -15.90
N HIS A 78 -7.41 -5.29 -15.26
CA HIS A 78 -6.06 -4.93 -15.68
C HIS A 78 -5.86 -3.43 -15.94
N GLN A 79 -6.68 -2.59 -15.30
CA GLN A 79 -6.52 -1.14 -15.34
C GLN A 79 -5.62 -0.66 -14.21
N TYR A 80 -5.01 0.51 -14.39
CA TYR A 80 -4.16 1.11 -13.38
C TYR A 80 -4.98 2.04 -12.49
N TYR A 81 -4.87 1.82 -11.19
CA TYR A 81 -5.50 2.65 -10.16
C TYR A 81 -4.44 3.17 -9.21
N GLU A 82 -4.52 4.45 -8.88
CA GLU A 82 -3.76 5.02 -7.77
C GLU A 82 -4.61 4.95 -6.50
N VAL A 83 -4.00 4.40 -5.45
CA VAL A 83 -4.61 4.26 -4.13
C VAL A 83 -3.66 4.76 -3.05
N GLY A 84 -4.20 5.04 -1.88
CA GLY A 84 -3.41 5.33 -0.70
C GLY A 84 -3.29 4.14 0.22
N TYR A 85 -2.55 4.34 1.31
CA TYR A 85 -2.39 3.28 2.28
C TYR A 85 -3.71 2.95 2.99
N ASN A 86 -4.70 3.84 3.09
CA ASN A 86 -5.98 3.53 3.75
C ASN A 86 -6.84 2.57 2.93
N ASP A 87 -6.63 2.54 1.62
CA ASP A 87 -7.43 1.77 0.69
C ASP A 87 -6.95 0.31 0.59
N ILE A 88 -5.78 -0.04 1.15
CA ILE A 88 -5.26 -1.41 1.18
C ILE A 88 -5.51 -2.08 2.55
N LEU A 89 -5.53 -3.41 2.59
CA LEU A 89 -5.68 -4.15 3.84
C LEU A 89 -4.44 -4.02 4.74
N PHE A 90 -4.68 -4.21 6.03
CA PHE A 90 -3.61 -4.19 7.03
C PHE A 90 -2.67 -5.40 6.86
N GLY A 91 -1.36 -5.16 6.96
CA GLY A 91 -0.32 -6.17 6.72
C GLY A 91 0.15 -6.24 5.26
N ASP A 92 -0.59 -5.68 4.31
CA ASP A 92 -0.15 -5.66 2.90
C ASP A 92 0.98 -4.66 2.66
N ILE A 93 1.11 -3.61 3.50
CA ILE A 93 2.26 -2.70 3.46
C ILE A 93 3.57 -3.47 3.71
N ASP A 94 3.57 -4.42 4.66
CA ASP A 94 4.76 -5.23 4.96
C ASP A 94 5.21 -6.02 3.73
N GLY A 95 4.27 -6.54 2.95
CA GLY A 95 4.57 -7.22 1.69
C GLY A 95 5.21 -6.30 0.64
N ILE A 96 4.83 -5.01 0.61
CA ILE A 96 5.49 -4.00 -0.24
C ILE A 96 6.90 -3.70 0.29
N LEU A 97 7.04 -3.50 1.60
CA LEU A 97 8.32 -3.22 2.25
C LEU A 97 9.34 -4.34 2.02
N ASP A 98 8.93 -5.59 2.15
CA ASP A 98 9.77 -6.78 1.91
C ASP A 98 10.20 -6.91 0.44
N ALA A 99 9.46 -6.29 -0.49
CA ALA A 99 9.72 -6.32 -1.92
C ALA A 99 10.51 -5.09 -2.43
N LEU A 100 10.89 -4.16 -1.55
CA LEU A 100 11.77 -3.04 -1.90
C LEU A 100 13.19 -3.55 -2.22
N PRO A 101 13.90 -2.91 -3.17
CA PRO A 101 15.23 -3.34 -3.63
C PRO A 101 16.36 -3.10 -2.62
#